data_AF-A0A327REP1-F1
#
_entry.id   AF-A0A327REP1-F1
#
_cell.length_a   1.000
_cell.length_b   1.000
_cell.length_c   1.000
_cell.angle_alpha   90.00
_cell.angle_beta   90.00
_cell.angle_gamma   90.00
#
_symmetry.space_group_name_H-M   'P 1'
#
loop_
_entity.id
_entity.type
_entity.pdbx_description
1 polymer ?
#
loop_
_entity_poly.entity_id
_entity_poly.type
_entity_poly.pdbx_seq_one_letter_code
_entity_poly.pdbx_strand_id
1 'polypeptide(L)'
;MKNVALLLSTILISLSLFSFSGKDKCLNSDDIECYLESHNPFAEGLLLDEEVRNLSLNEINLIEVEEEIVLNFDPTTYLPLDFNAYKVNGLNLDEIVVEDIEEEIVLGFDPAQYLPIGFNAYEGMELDLKDIVVEEIEEEINLGFEVMNYLPKGFDAYAK
;
A
#
# COMPACT_ATOMS: atom_id res chain seq x y z
N MET A 1 -61.21 41.40 -9.41
CA MET A 1 -59.73 41.51 -9.45
C MET A 1 -59.02 40.16 -9.31
N LYS A 2 -59.42 39.27 -8.38
CA LYS A 2 -58.81 37.93 -8.20
C LYS A 2 -58.74 37.07 -9.47
N ASN A 3 -59.83 36.99 -10.23
CA ASN A 3 -59.89 36.13 -11.42
C ASN A 3 -59.04 36.66 -12.59
N VAL A 4 -58.83 37.98 -12.66
CA VAL A 4 -58.00 38.63 -13.68
C VAL A 4 -56.52 38.41 -13.38
N ALA A 5 -56.11 38.51 -12.11
CA ALA A 5 -54.75 38.21 -11.68
C ALA A 5 -54.40 36.73 -11.90
N LEU A 6 -55.35 35.81 -11.66
CA LEU A 6 -55.15 34.38 -11.89
C LEU A 6 -54.94 34.08 -13.40
N LEU A 7 -55.79 34.65 -14.26
CA LEU A 7 -55.64 34.50 -15.72
C LEU A 7 -54.31 35.05 -16.24
N LEU A 8 -53.89 36.23 -15.78
CA LEU A 8 -52.58 36.81 -16.14
C LEU A 8 -51.41 35.93 -15.68
N SER A 9 -51.50 35.36 -14.48
CA SER A 9 -50.45 34.46 -13.96
C SER A 9 -50.36 33.17 -14.80
N THR A 10 -51.49 32.58 -15.19
CA THR A 10 -51.51 31.37 -16.02
C THR A 10 -50.97 31.65 -17.42
N ILE A 11 -51.26 32.82 -17.99
CA ILE A 11 -50.74 33.22 -19.31
C ILE A 11 -49.23 33.43 -19.23
N LEU A 12 -48.72 34.13 -18.22
CA LEU A 12 -47.29 34.34 -18.00
C LEU A 12 -46.52 33.02 -17.84
N ILE A 13 -47.05 32.09 -17.04
CA ILE A 13 -46.45 30.76 -16.86
C ILE A 13 -46.44 30.01 -18.19
N SER A 14 -47.55 30.02 -18.95
CA SER A 14 -47.61 29.34 -20.24
C SER A 14 -46.64 29.94 -21.28
N LEU A 15 -46.51 31.28 -21.34
CA LEU A 15 -45.57 31.96 -22.23
C LEU A 15 -44.12 31.64 -21.86
N SER A 16 -43.82 31.56 -20.55
CA SER A 16 -42.50 31.18 -20.05
C SER A 16 -42.15 29.74 -20.42
N LEU A 17 -43.12 28.81 -20.37
CA LEU A 17 -42.92 27.42 -20.73
C LEU A 17 -42.79 27.23 -22.26
N PHE A 18 -43.55 27.98 -23.07
CA PHE A 18 -43.35 27.97 -24.54
C PHE A 18 -42.00 28.54 -24.96
N SER A 19 -41.47 29.51 -24.21
CA SER A 19 -40.12 30.06 -24.43
C SER A 19 -39.01 29.08 -24.01
N PHE A 20 -39.34 28.04 -23.23
CA PHE A 20 -38.44 26.96 -22.83
C PHE A 20 -38.47 25.78 -23.82
N SER A 21 -39.15 25.90 -24.97
CA SER A 21 -38.94 24.94 -26.05
C SER A 21 -37.52 25.14 -26.59
N GLY A 22 -36.58 24.39 -26.01
CA GLY A 22 -35.21 24.29 -26.48
C GLY A 22 -35.23 24.12 -27.98
N LYS A 23 -34.58 25.05 -28.69
CA LYS A 23 -34.39 24.93 -30.13
C LYS A 23 -33.25 23.93 -30.31
N ASP A 24 -33.53 22.67 -30.01
CA ASP A 24 -32.55 21.61 -30.01
C ASP A 24 -32.06 21.44 -31.44
N LYS A 25 -30.88 22.02 -31.72
CA LYS A 25 -30.24 21.97 -33.03
C LYS A 25 -29.96 20.52 -33.48
N CYS A 26 -30.01 19.57 -32.54
CA CYS A 26 -29.78 18.15 -32.75
C CYS A 26 -31.04 17.33 -33.08
N LEU A 27 -32.26 17.92 -33.09
CA LEU A 27 -33.51 17.17 -33.35
C LEU A 27 -33.59 16.55 -34.76
N ASN A 28 -32.77 17.01 -35.71
CA ASN A 28 -32.74 16.52 -37.09
C ASN A 28 -31.36 15.99 -37.52
N SER A 29 -30.44 15.74 -36.58
CA SER A 29 -29.13 15.17 -36.87
C SER A 29 -29.08 13.74 -36.34
N ASP A 30 -28.72 12.81 -37.23
CA ASP A 30 -28.43 11.41 -36.86
C ASP A 30 -27.05 11.27 -36.20
N ASP A 31 -26.32 12.39 -36.01
CA ASP A 31 -25.00 12.39 -35.40
C ASP A 31 -25.15 12.31 -33.88
N ILE A 32 -24.90 11.11 -33.35
CA ILE A 32 -24.84 10.78 -31.92
C ILE A 32 -23.91 11.76 -31.16
N GLU A 33 -22.89 12.29 -31.85
CA GLU A 33 -21.92 13.24 -31.34
C GLU A 33 -22.56 14.58 -30.89
N CYS A 34 -23.62 15.05 -31.57
CA CYS A 34 -24.36 16.26 -31.18
C CYS A 34 -25.04 16.10 -29.80
N TYR A 35 -25.47 14.89 -29.45
CA TYR A 35 -26.08 14.58 -28.16
C TYR A 35 -25.03 14.41 -27.07
N LEU A 36 -23.89 13.78 -27.38
CA LEU A 36 -22.79 13.62 -26.42
C LEU A 36 -22.17 14.95 -26.02
N GLU A 37 -22.00 15.88 -26.97
CA GLU A 37 -21.40 17.19 -26.70
C GLU A 37 -22.35 18.16 -25.99
N SER A 38 -23.67 18.08 -26.25
CA SER A 38 -24.65 18.97 -25.63
C SER A 38 -25.19 18.51 -24.27
N HIS A 39 -25.14 17.20 -23.96
CA HIS A 39 -25.80 16.63 -22.77
C HIS A 39 -24.88 15.88 -21.82
N ASN A 40 -23.56 15.85 -22.03
CA ASN A 40 -22.65 15.25 -21.05
C ASN A 40 -22.38 16.25 -19.90
N PRO A 41 -22.97 16.07 -18.70
CA PRO A 41 -22.74 16.98 -17.57
C PRO A 41 -21.30 16.89 -17.04
N PHE A 42 -20.52 15.91 -17.51
CA PHE A 42 -19.11 15.71 -17.15
C PHE A 42 -18.15 16.15 -18.26
N ALA A 43 -18.62 16.68 -19.40
CA ALA A 43 -17.74 17.07 -20.51
C ALA A 43 -16.68 18.09 -20.05
N GLU A 44 -17.10 19.12 -19.31
CA GLU A 44 -16.21 20.12 -18.73
C GLU A 44 -15.21 19.48 -17.75
N GLY A 45 -15.66 18.58 -16.89
CA GLY A 45 -14.80 17.86 -15.95
C GLY A 45 -13.77 16.95 -16.62
N LEU A 46 -14.14 16.31 -17.73
CA LEU A 46 -13.24 15.46 -18.53
C LEU A 46 -12.19 16.29 -19.27
N LEU A 47 -12.57 17.46 -19.79
CA LEU A 47 -11.62 18.40 -20.41
C LEU A 47 -10.62 18.94 -19.38
N LEU A 48 -11.09 19.27 -18.18
CA LEU A 48 -10.23 19.68 -17.07
C LEU A 48 -9.28 18.54 -16.65
N ASP A 49 -9.76 17.30 -16.56
CA ASP A 49 -8.91 16.14 -16.25
C ASP A 49 -7.86 15.87 -17.34
N GLU A 50 -8.21 16.05 -18.62
CA GLU A 50 -7.26 15.98 -19.72
C GLU A 50 -6.20 17.09 -19.67
N GLU A 51 -6.60 18.32 -19.34
CA GLU A 51 -5.67 19.44 -19.16
C GLU A 51 -4.68 19.16 -18.01
N VAL A 52 -5.17 18.67 -16.87
CA VAL A 52 -4.33 18.36 -15.69
C VAL A 52 -3.37 17.20 -15.98
N ARG A 53 -3.80 16.15 -16.70
CA ARG A 53 -2.93 15.01 -17.03
C ARG A 53 -1.78 15.37 -17.98
N ASN A 54 -1.92 16.46 -18.72
CA ASN A 54 -0.91 16.94 -19.65
C ASN A 54 0.05 17.98 -19.04
N LEU A 55 -0.11 18.33 -17.76
CA LEU A 55 0.80 19.25 -17.08
C LEU A 55 2.19 18.62 -16.92
N SER A 56 3.20 19.36 -17.33
CA SER A 56 4.60 19.06 -17.00
C SER A 56 4.93 19.53 -15.58
N LEU A 57 5.93 18.91 -14.94
CA LEU A 57 6.36 19.28 -13.58
C LEU A 57 6.72 20.77 -13.45
N ASN A 58 7.18 21.41 -14.53
CA ASN A 58 7.55 22.82 -14.55
C ASN A 58 6.34 23.76 -14.53
N GLU A 59 5.15 23.27 -14.88
CA GLU A 59 3.88 24.03 -14.86
C GLU A 59 3.15 23.90 -13.53
N ILE A 60 3.61 23.01 -12.63
CA ILE A 60 3.06 22.82 -11.30
C ILE A 60 3.75 23.78 -10.34
N ASN A 61 3.00 24.75 -9.83
CA ASN A 61 3.47 25.64 -8.77
C ASN A 61 3.35 24.94 -7.41
N LEU A 62 4.48 24.46 -6.87
CA LEU A 62 4.53 23.92 -5.52
C LEU A 62 4.47 25.07 -4.51
N ILE A 63 3.39 25.13 -3.74
CA ILE A 63 3.30 26.03 -2.59
C ILE A 63 3.90 25.29 -1.40
N GLU A 64 5.16 25.58 -1.08
CA GLU A 64 5.80 25.11 0.14
C GLU A 64 5.22 25.89 1.33
N VAL A 65 4.33 25.23 2.07
CA VAL A 65 3.86 25.75 3.35
C VAL A 65 4.89 25.31 4.39
N GLU A 66 5.72 26.25 4.84
CA GLU A 66 6.57 26.05 6.01
C GLU A 66 5.67 26.03 7.27
N GLU A 67 5.19 24.84 7.63
CA GLU A 67 4.53 24.63 8.91
C GLU A 67 5.58 24.51 10.01
N GLU A 68 5.56 25.44 10.96
CA GLU A 68 6.41 25.36 12.15
C GLU A 68 5.93 24.19 13.03
N ILE A 69 6.72 23.11 13.08
CA ILE A 69 6.43 21.97 13.94
C ILE A 69 6.78 22.34 15.39
N VAL A 70 5.78 22.80 16.13
CA VAL A 70 5.93 23.07 17.57
C VAL A 70 5.70 21.79 18.36
N LEU A 71 6.80 21.14 18.76
CA LEU A 71 6.75 19.86 19.48
C LEU A 71 6.29 20.00 20.94
N ASN A 72 6.26 21.21 21.52
CA ASN A 72 5.96 21.47 22.93
C ASN A 72 6.88 20.73 23.94
N PHE A 73 8.00 20.16 23.48
CA PHE A 73 9.06 19.60 24.32
C PHE A 73 10.41 19.82 23.66
N ASP A 74 11.49 19.72 24.44
CA ASP A 74 12.85 19.74 23.94
C ASP A 74 13.23 18.32 23.45
N PRO A 75 13.39 18.09 22.14
CA PRO A 75 13.77 16.77 21.64
C PRO A 75 15.20 16.39 22.05
N THR A 76 16.08 17.37 22.34
CA THR A 76 17.50 17.09 22.65
C THR A 76 17.67 16.26 23.92
N THR A 77 16.74 16.38 24.88
CA THR A 77 16.74 15.54 26.09
C THR A 77 16.50 14.05 25.84
N TYR A 78 15.97 13.68 24.68
CA TYR A 78 15.69 12.28 24.31
C TYR A 78 16.64 11.75 23.24
N LEU A 79 17.55 12.60 22.74
CA LEU A 79 18.53 12.21 21.74
C LEU A 79 19.83 11.76 22.41
N PRO A 80 20.51 10.74 21.86
CA PRO A 80 21.84 10.34 22.33
C PRO A 80 22.83 11.52 22.32
N LEU A 81 23.83 11.46 23.21
CA LEU A 81 24.96 12.38 23.18
C LEU A 81 25.63 12.31 21.79
N ASP A 82 25.85 13.48 21.18
CA ASP A 82 26.40 13.63 19.82
C ASP A 82 25.51 13.09 18.67
N PHE A 83 24.20 12.94 18.89
CA PHE A 83 23.26 12.61 17.82
C PHE A 83 23.26 13.69 16.72
N ASN A 84 23.40 13.25 15.47
CA ASN A 84 23.35 14.11 14.31
C ASN A 84 22.60 13.39 13.19
N ALA A 85 21.38 13.86 12.90
CA ALA A 85 20.49 13.30 11.87
C ALA A 85 21.08 13.38 10.44
N TYR A 86 22.04 14.28 10.23
CA TYR A 86 22.73 14.48 8.94
C TYR A 86 24.10 13.82 8.90
N LYS A 87 24.52 13.15 9.99
CA LYS A 87 25.73 12.36 9.97
C LYS A 87 25.45 11.13 9.13
N VAL A 88 26.01 11.11 7.93
CA VAL A 88 26.02 9.94 7.05
C VAL A 88 26.95 8.90 7.70
N ASN A 89 26.45 8.26 8.75
CA ASN A 89 26.93 6.95 9.12
C ASN A 89 26.21 6.03 8.14
N GLY A 90 26.91 5.60 7.07
CA GLY A 90 26.36 4.58 6.18
C GLY A 90 25.95 3.40 7.04
N LEU A 91 24.64 3.13 7.09
CA LEU A 91 24.12 1.98 7.80
C LEU A 91 24.71 0.75 7.08
N ASN A 92 25.79 0.21 7.62
CA ASN A 92 26.44 -0.95 7.04
C ASN A 92 25.64 -2.17 7.48
N LEU A 93 24.83 -2.70 6.57
CA LEU A 93 24.01 -3.88 6.83
C LEU A 93 24.86 -5.09 7.24
N ASP A 94 26.12 -5.14 6.79
CA ASP A 94 27.07 -6.20 7.12
C ASP A 94 27.58 -6.13 8.58
N GLU A 95 27.39 -4.99 9.26
CA GLU A 95 27.73 -4.81 10.68
C GLU A 95 26.52 -5.05 11.61
N ILE A 96 25.33 -5.27 11.05
CA ILE A 96 24.12 -5.56 11.83
C ILE A 96 24.13 -7.06 12.17
N VAL A 97 24.44 -7.37 13.43
CA VAL A 97 24.21 -8.69 13.98
C VAL A 97 22.73 -8.81 14.31
N VAL A 98 22.00 -9.61 13.53
CA VAL A 98 20.63 -10.01 13.87
C VAL A 98 20.73 -11.07 14.95
N GLU A 99 20.46 -10.69 16.20
CA GLU A 99 20.22 -11.67 17.26
C GLU A 99 18.82 -12.26 17.06
N ASP A 100 18.75 -13.55 16.76
CA ASP A 100 17.49 -14.28 16.73
C ASP A 100 17.11 -14.59 18.19
N ILE A 101 16.37 -13.66 18.79
CA ILE A 101 15.88 -13.82 20.15
C ILE A 101 14.66 -14.73 20.06
N GLU A 102 14.82 -16.01 20.44
CA GLU A 102 13.69 -16.92 20.62
C GLU A 102 12.83 -16.44 21.81
N GLU A 103 12.00 -15.44 21.57
CA GLU A 103 11.00 -14.99 22.54
C GLU A 103 9.78 -15.92 22.47
N GLU A 104 9.45 -16.54 23.60
CA GLU A 104 8.21 -17.28 23.74
C GLU A 104 7.03 -16.31 23.63
N ILE A 105 6.28 -16.38 22.53
CA ILE A 105 5.09 -15.55 22.32
C ILE A 105 3.96 -16.03 23.24
N VAL A 106 3.82 -15.38 24.40
CA VAL A 106 2.71 -15.63 25.32
C VAL A 106 1.50 -14.78 24.89
N LEU A 107 0.53 -15.41 24.21
CA LEU A 107 -0.66 -14.72 23.67
C LEU A 107 -1.60 -14.15 24.76
N GLY A 108 -1.44 -14.56 26.02
CA GLY A 108 -2.29 -14.10 27.13
C GLY A 108 -3.71 -14.70 27.12
N PHE A 109 -4.00 -15.63 26.21
CA PHE A 109 -5.23 -16.41 26.16
C PHE A 109 -4.96 -17.81 25.59
N ASP A 110 -5.88 -18.74 25.83
CA ASP A 110 -5.84 -20.07 25.23
C ASP A 110 -6.44 -20.02 23.81
N PRO A 111 -5.62 -20.15 22.74
CA PRO A 111 -6.11 -20.10 21.37
C PRO A 111 -7.06 -21.25 21.05
N ALA A 112 -6.99 -22.39 21.75
CA ALA A 112 -7.88 -23.53 21.50
C ALA A 112 -9.35 -23.19 21.76
N GLN A 113 -9.64 -22.23 22.64
CA GLN A 113 -11.02 -21.77 22.92
C GLN A 113 -11.68 -21.05 21.74
N TYR A 114 -10.89 -20.59 20.78
CA TYR A 114 -11.36 -19.80 19.63
C TYR A 114 -11.31 -20.59 18.32
N LEU A 115 -10.84 -21.84 18.36
CA LEU A 115 -10.82 -22.71 17.19
C LEU A 115 -12.19 -23.38 16.99
N PRO A 116 -12.65 -23.53 15.72
CA PRO A 116 -13.85 -24.29 15.43
C PRO A 116 -13.82 -25.72 15.98
N ILE A 117 -14.99 -26.27 16.31
CA ILE A 117 -15.10 -27.67 16.74
C ILE A 117 -14.59 -28.58 15.62
N GLY A 118 -13.58 -29.40 15.95
CA GLY A 118 -12.95 -30.31 14.99
C GLY A 118 -11.87 -29.66 14.11
N PHE A 119 -11.45 -28.42 14.40
CA PHE A 119 -10.36 -27.79 13.69
C PHE A 119 -9.07 -28.62 13.80
N ASN A 120 -8.47 -28.89 12.64
CA ASN A 120 -7.16 -29.53 12.52
C ASN A 120 -6.32 -28.72 11.53
N ALA A 121 -5.28 -28.06 12.04
CA ALA A 121 -4.37 -27.23 11.23
C ALA A 121 -3.65 -28.02 10.12
N TYR A 122 -3.60 -29.35 10.25
CA TYR A 122 -2.94 -30.26 9.33
C TYR A 122 -3.91 -31.01 8.42
N GLU A 123 -5.21 -30.73 8.49
CA GLU A 123 -6.19 -31.36 7.62
C GLU A 123 -5.92 -30.98 6.15
N GLY A 124 -5.74 -31.99 5.29
CA GLY A 124 -5.39 -31.80 3.88
C GLY A 124 -3.91 -31.49 3.61
N MET A 125 -3.06 -31.44 4.64
CA MET A 125 -1.61 -31.42 4.45
C MET A 125 -1.13 -32.86 4.22
N GLU A 126 -0.76 -33.18 2.98
CA GLU A 126 -0.03 -34.41 2.66
C GLU A 126 1.46 -34.09 2.66
N LEU A 127 2.22 -34.81 3.50
CA LEU A 127 3.66 -34.68 3.57
C LEU A 127 4.28 -35.60 2.50
N ASP A 128 4.63 -35.04 1.34
CA ASP A 128 5.42 -35.78 0.35
C ASP A 128 6.89 -35.72 0.75
N LEU A 129 7.50 -36.89 0.99
CA LEU A 129 8.92 -37.00 1.32
C LEU A 129 9.82 -36.45 0.21
N LYS A 130 9.31 -36.32 -1.03
CA LYS A 130 10.03 -35.69 -2.14
C LYS A 130 10.13 -34.16 -2.01
N ASP A 131 9.25 -33.54 -1.26
CA ASP A 131 9.26 -32.10 -1.02
C ASP A 131 10.28 -31.71 0.07
N ILE A 132 10.79 -32.69 0.82
CA ILE A 132 11.83 -32.50 1.83
C ILE A 132 13.19 -32.46 1.12
N VAL A 133 13.76 -31.27 1.01
CA VAL A 133 15.16 -31.10 0.63
C VAL A 133 16.00 -31.29 1.89
N VAL A 134 16.78 -32.37 1.94
CA VAL A 134 17.79 -32.58 2.98
C VAL A 134 19.03 -31.81 2.56
N GLU A 135 19.28 -30.68 3.21
CA GLU A 135 20.56 -29.97 3.10
C GLU A 135 21.54 -30.58 4.10
N GLU A 136 22.56 -31.25 3.58
CA GLU A 136 23.65 -31.77 4.40
C GLU A 136 24.61 -30.61 4.65
N ILE A 137 24.52 -30.00 5.83
CA ILE A 137 25.43 -28.94 6.25
C ILE A 137 26.73 -29.62 6.68
N GLU A 138 27.76 -29.53 5.83
CA GLU A 138 29.12 -29.92 6.20
C GLU A 138 29.67 -28.86 7.19
N GLU A 139 29.43 -29.08 8.47
CA GLU A 139 30.09 -28.30 9.51
C GLU A 139 31.53 -28.81 9.70
N GLU A 140 32.49 -27.89 9.66
CA GLU A 140 33.88 -28.20 10.02
C GLU A 140 33.95 -28.46 11.53
N ILE A 141 33.94 -29.74 11.92
CA ILE A 141 34.01 -30.13 13.34
C ILE A 141 35.43 -29.89 13.86
N ASN A 142 35.61 -28.76 14.56
CA ASN A 142 36.84 -28.50 15.31
C ASN A 142 36.78 -29.22 16.66
N LEU A 143 37.47 -30.35 16.75
CA LEU A 143 37.51 -31.17 17.97
C LEU A 143 38.36 -30.55 19.10
N GLY A 144 39.06 -29.43 18.86
CA GLY A 144 39.95 -28.81 19.84
C GLY A 144 41.23 -29.61 20.11
N PHE A 145 41.48 -30.69 19.35
CA PHE A 145 42.71 -31.48 19.42
C PHE A 145 43.06 -32.09 18.08
N GLU A 146 44.35 -32.38 17.89
CA GLU A 146 44.84 -33.12 16.73
C GLU A 146 44.45 -34.60 16.84
N VAL A 147 43.51 -35.03 16.01
CA VAL A 147 43.00 -36.41 15.99
C VAL A 147 44.11 -37.43 15.78
N MET A 148 45.14 -37.10 14.99
CA MET A 148 46.29 -37.96 14.71
C MET A 148 47.04 -38.44 15.96
N ASN A 149 46.99 -37.67 17.05
CA ASN A 149 47.67 -38.03 18.31
C ASN A 149 46.97 -39.16 19.06
N TYR A 150 45.73 -39.48 18.71
CA TYR A 150 44.92 -40.51 19.35
C TYR A 150 44.65 -41.72 18.45
N LEU A 151 45.15 -41.70 17.21
CA LEU A 151 45.02 -42.81 16.27
C LEU A 151 46.10 -43.87 16.50
N PRO A 152 45.77 -45.17 16.38
CA PRO A 152 46.76 -46.23 16.45
C PRO A 152 47.89 -46.05 15.44
N LYS A 153 49.08 -46.52 15.78
CA LYS A 153 50.23 -46.47 14.87
C LYS A 153 49.94 -47.26 13.60
N GLY A 154 49.98 -46.58 12.44
CA GLY A 154 49.66 -47.18 11.14
C GLY A 154 48.17 -47.23 10.81
N PHE A 155 47.34 -46.46 11.52
CA PHE A 155 45.93 -46.29 11.18
C PHE A 155 45.78 -45.66 9.79
N ASP A 156 44.92 -46.26 8.98
CA ASP A 156 44.52 -45.78 7.65
C ASP A 156 43.00 -45.87 7.57
N ALA A 157 42.33 -44.72 7.44
CA ALA A 157 40.87 -44.62 7.36
C ALA A 157 40.30 -45.26 6.09
N TYR A 158 41.15 -45.56 5.11
CA TYR A 158 40.77 -46.09 3.80
C TYR A 158 41.27 -47.52 3.55
N ALA A 159 41.89 -48.15 4.56
CA ALA A 159 42.21 -49.57 4.48
C ALA A 159 40.91 -50.40 4.43
N LYS A 160 40.75 -51.18 3.35
CA LYS A 160 39.61 -52.09 3.14
C LYS A 160 39.73 -53.37 3.95
#